data_AF-A0A658NTG4-F1
#
_entry.id   AF-A0A658NTG4-F1
#
_cell.length_a   1.000
_cell.length_b   1.000
_cell.length_c   1.000
_cell.angle_alpha   90.00
_cell.angle_beta   90.00
_cell.angle_gamma   90.00
#
_symmetry.space_group_name_H-M   'P 1'
#
loop_
_entity.id
_entity.type
_entity.pdbx_description
1 polymer ?
#
loop_
_entity_poly.entity_id
_entity_poly.type
_entity_poly.pdbx_seq_one_letter_code
_entity_poly.pdbx_strand_id
1 'polypeptide(L)'
;MRPATYEPEQIIEAGLALQAEGRNITGFALRSRTGGGNPGRLRQIWDDYLASQSTVVAEPVAELPVEVAEEVKAVSTALADRISQLATELNDKAVRAAERRVAEVTRAAGEQTAQAERELADAALTVDDLEEKLDELQDENERLTQALESERSMRQQQDVEMAQLKERLAAAEENARLREERHQEQKTTLQDALSKEQAQHKATREDLQKRLEQISAEADARTEELKSERDKVNTLLTRLESQENALVSERQQHQATRETLQQRLDQAVADAQERAGELALERDRVSSLTARLESQEKASSEQLVRMGREIASLTDRCTQLENQRDDARLETMGEKETVAALRGEAEALRRQNQSLMAALSGNKQTGGQNA
;
A
#
# COMPACT_ATOMS: atom_id res chain seq x y z
N MET A 1 26.50 133.83 -93.92
CA MET A 1 27.77 134.57 -93.75
C MET A 1 28.43 134.69 -95.12
N ARG A 2 28.73 135.92 -95.57
CA ARG A 2 29.46 136.13 -96.84
C ARG A 2 30.90 135.66 -96.63
N PRO A 3 31.44 134.74 -97.45
CA PRO A 3 32.83 134.29 -97.31
C PRO A 3 33.79 135.46 -97.55
N ALA A 4 34.81 135.60 -96.71
CA ALA A 4 35.93 136.48 -97.01
C ALA A 4 36.61 135.98 -98.29
N THR A 5 36.49 136.77 -99.37
CA THR A 5 37.20 136.54 -100.62
C THR A 5 38.60 137.11 -100.47
N TYR A 6 39.55 136.26 -100.15
CA TYR A 6 40.97 136.58 -100.27
C TYR A 6 41.35 136.67 -101.75
N GLU A 7 42.22 137.62 -102.08
CA GLU A 7 42.75 137.77 -103.43
C GLU A 7 43.72 136.61 -103.75
N PRO A 8 43.79 136.16 -105.01
CA PRO A 8 44.64 135.04 -105.42
C PRO A 8 46.11 135.17 -104.97
N GLU A 9 46.67 136.38 -105.00
CA GLU A 9 48.06 136.67 -104.63
C GLU A 9 48.33 136.40 -103.15
N GLN A 10 47.36 136.68 -102.27
CA GLN A 10 47.48 136.43 -100.83
C GLN A 10 47.48 134.93 -100.51
N ILE A 11 46.78 134.14 -101.31
CA ILE A 11 46.72 132.68 -101.19
C ILE A 11 48.04 132.07 -101.67
N ILE A 12 48.62 132.62 -102.74
CA ILE A 12 49.93 132.23 -103.28
C ILE A 12 51.04 132.56 -102.28
N GLU A 13 51.04 133.75 -101.70
CA GLU A 13 52.02 134.16 -100.68
C GLU A 13 51.94 133.25 -99.43
N ALA A 14 50.73 132.91 -98.99
CA ALA A 14 50.53 131.97 -97.89
C ALA A 14 51.04 130.55 -98.22
N GLY A 15 50.89 130.09 -99.46
CA GLY A 15 51.43 128.81 -99.91
C GLY A 15 52.96 128.80 -100.03
N LEU A 16 53.57 129.88 -100.53
CA LEU A 16 55.03 130.05 -100.57
C LEU A 16 55.63 130.10 -99.16
N ALA A 17 54.97 130.77 -98.21
CA ALA A 17 55.39 130.78 -96.81
C ALA A 17 55.34 129.38 -96.17
N LEU A 18 54.28 128.60 -96.45
CA LEU A 18 54.17 127.20 -96.00
C LEU A 18 55.26 126.31 -96.64
N GLN A 19 55.63 126.59 -97.89
CA GLN A 19 56.72 125.90 -98.58
C GLN A 19 58.08 126.22 -97.97
N ALA A 20 58.35 127.49 -97.64
CA ALA A 20 59.58 127.92 -96.99
C ALA A 20 59.73 127.33 -95.57
N GLU A 21 58.62 127.10 -94.88
CA GLU A 21 58.57 126.42 -93.58
C GLU A 21 58.68 124.88 -93.69
N GLY A 22 58.77 124.33 -94.89
CA GLY A 22 58.83 122.88 -95.14
C GLY A 22 57.56 122.12 -94.75
N ARG A 23 56.42 122.82 -94.64
CA ARG A 23 55.12 122.22 -94.28
C ARG A 23 54.33 121.82 -95.52
N ASN A 24 53.60 120.72 -95.42
CA ASN A 24 52.72 120.25 -96.49
C ASN A 24 51.61 121.27 -96.76
N ILE A 25 51.63 121.86 -97.96
CA ILE A 25 50.59 122.79 -98.40
C ILE A 25 49.34 121.96 -98.71
N THR A 26 48.32 122.08 -97.88
CA THR A 26 46.98 121.50 -98.07
C THR A 26 45.94 122.63 -98.00
N GLY A 27 44.73 122.43 -98.51
CA GLY A 27 43.68 123.46 -98.45
C GLY A 27 43.39 123.97 -97.02
N PHE A 28 43.55 123.09 -96.02
CA PHE A 28 43.43 123.45 -94.60
C PHE A 28 44.66 124.19 -94.05
N ALA A 29 45.87 123.81 -94.46
CA ALA A 29 47.09 124.55 -94.09
C ALA A 29 47.07 125.98 -94.66
N LEU A 30 46.62 126.13 -95.91
CA LEU A 30 46.40 127.43 -96.54
C LEU A 30 45.38 128.25 -95.76
N ARG A 31 44.22 127.65 -95.41
CA ARG A 31 43.21 128.30 -94.55
C ARG A 31 43.76 128.72 -93.18
N SER A 32 44.60 127.89 -92.58
CA SER A 32 45.22 128.17 -91.28
C SER A 32 46.20 129.35 -91.36
N ARG A 33 46.75 129.64 -92.54
CA ARG A 33 47.74 130.71 -92.74
C ARG A 33 47.11 132.00 -93.27
N THR A 34 46.08 131.91 -94.11
CA THR A 34 45.28 133.07 -94.58
C THR A 34 44.23 133.54 -93.57
N GLY A 35 43.96 132.75 -92.53
CA GLY A 35 43.05 133.09 -91.42
C GLY A 35 41.57 132.82 -91.71
N GLY A 36 41.22 132.23 -92.85
CA GLY A 36 39.84 131.96 -93.25
C GLY A 36 39.68 131.56 -94.71
N GLY A 37 38.43 131.36 -95.15
CA GLY A 37 38.10 130.99 -96.54
C GLY A 37 37.73 129.51 -96.72
N ASN A 38 37.27 129.15 -97.92
CA ASN A 38 36.91 127.78 -98.28
C ASN A 38 38.17 126.98 -98.67
N PRO A 39 38.54 125.91 -97.93
CA PRO A 39 39.73 125.09 -98.22
C PRO A 39 39.81 124.59 -99.66
N GLY A 40 38.67 124.28 -100.30
CA GLY A 40 38.62 123.83 -101.68
C GLY A 40 39.06 124.91 -102.67
N ARG A 41 38.56 126.15 -102.50
CA ARG A 41 38.95 127.29 -103.36
C ARG A 41 40.41 127.70 -103.14
N LEU A 42 40.88 127.69 -101.88
CA LEU A 42 42.28 127.99 -101.55
C LEU A 42 43.22 126.96 -102.17
N ARG A 43 42.87 125.68 -102.07
CA ARG A 43 43.63 124.60 -102.69
C ARG A 43 43.62 124.71 -104.20
N GLN A 44 42.46 124.99 -104.79
CA GLN A 44 42.31 125.14 -106.24
C GLN A 44 43.18 126.29 -106.78
N ILE A 45 43.15 127.48 -106.16
CA ILE A 45 43.99 128.61 -106.60
C ILE A 45 45.49 128.30 -106.43
N TRP A 46 45.87 127.57 -105.36
CA TRP A 46 47.25 127.12 -105.18
C TRP A 46 47.67 126.06 -106.21
N ASP A 47 46.78 125.11 -106.51
CA ASP A 47 47.02 124.10 -107.53
C ASP A 47 47.04 124.73 -108.93
N ASP A 48 46.22 125.76 -109.18
CA ASP A 48 46.23 126.57 -110.40
C ASP A 48 47.52 127.40 -110.48
N TYR A 49 48.03 127.93 -109.36
CA TYR A 49 49.34 128.58 -109.30
C TYR A 49 50.48 127.61 -109.57
N LEU A 50 50.46 126.41 -108.96
CA LEU A 50 51.42 125.34 -109.24
C LEU A 50 51.34 124.87 -110.70
N ALA A 51 50.14 124.77 -111.27
CA ALA A 51 49.93 124.44 -112.67
C ALA A 51 50.40 125.57 -113.59
N SER A 52 50.24 126.84 -113.20
CA SER A 52 50.73 128.01 -113.94
C SER A 52 52.26 128.19 -113.83
N GLN A 53 52.88 127.78 -112.71
CA GLN A 53 54.34 127.63 -112.61
C GLN A 53 54.82 126.42 -113.40
N SER A 54 54.01 125.37 -113.47
CA SER A 54 54.20 124.21 -114.34
C SER A 54 53.67 124.48 -115.74
N THR A 55 54.02 125.62 -116.32
CA THR A 55 54.11 125.70 -117.78
C THR A 55 55.22 124.77 -118.22
N VAL A 56 54.89 123.49 -118.38
CA VAL A 56 55.65 122.61 -119.26
C VAL A 56 55.42 123.18 -120.65
N VAL A 57 56.30 124.09 -121.05
CA VAL A 57 56.54 124.34 -122.46
C VAL A 57 56.99 122.99 -123.00
N ALA A 58 56.05 122.24 -123.59
CA ALA A 58 56.40 121.17 -124.48
C ALA A 58 57.04 121.87 -125.70
N GLU A 59 58.35 122.12 -125.62
CA GLU A 59 59.14 122.29 -126.82
C GLU A 59 58.80 121.11 -127.74
N PRO A 60 58.55 121.34 -129.03
CA PRO A 60 58.37 120.23 -129.95
C PRO A 60 59.66 119.42 -129.85
N VAL A 61 59.54 118.21 -129.31
CA VAL A 61 60.65 117.27 -129.26
C VAL A 61 61.15 117.19 -130.68
N ALA A 62 62.34 117.76 -130.92
CA ALA A 62 63.04 117.55 -132.16
C ALA A 62 63.06 116.03 -132.33
N GLU A 63 62.43 115.53 -133.39
CA GLU A 63 62.45 114.11 -133.71
C GLU A 63 63.89 113.67 -133.59
N LEU A 64 64.15 112.79 -132.61
CA LEU A 64 65.47 112.23 -132.42
C LEU A 64 65.89 111.70 -133.79
N PRO A 65 67.10 112.01 -134.27
CA PRO A 65 67.61 111.42 -135.50
C PRO A 65 67.29 109.93 -135.51
N VAL A 66 66.83 109.40 -136.64
CA VAL A 66 66.22 108.06 -136.73
C VAL A 66 67.12 107.01 -136.08
N GLU A 67 68.44 107.16 -136.20
CA GLU A 67 69.42 106.28 -135.58
C GLU A 67 69.34 106.28 -134.04
N VAL A 68 69.17 107.43 -133.40
CA VAL A 68 69.04 107.55 -131.94
C VAL A 68 67.68 107.04 -131.46
N ALA A 69 66.61 107.30 -132.21
CA ALA A 69 65.28 106.77 -131.90
C ALA A 69 65.22 105.24 -132.01
N GLU A 70 65.90 104.66 -133.00
CA GLU A 70 66.04 103.22 -133.19
C GLU A 70 66.87 102.56 -132.08
N GLU A 71 67.97 103.18 -131.65
CA GLU A 71 68.78 102.70 -130.52
C GLU A 71 68.01 102.78 -129.19
N VAL A 72 67.32 103.89 -128.91
CA VAL A 72 66.47 104.01 -127.71
C VAL A 72 65.34 102.98 -127.74
N LYS A 73 64.75 102.73 -128.91
CA LYS A 73 63.75 101.68 -129.08
C LYS A 73 64.35 100.29 -128.84
N ALA A 74 65.51 99.98 -129.41
CA ALA A 74 66.21 98.71 -129.20
C ALA A 74 66.55 98.48 -127.71
N VAL A 75 67.11 99.49 -127.02
CA VAL A 75 67.42 99.44 -125.58
C VAL A 75 66.14 99.29 -124.75
N SER A 76 65.06 100.01 -125.08
CA SER A 76 63.79 99.88 -124.37
C SER A 76 63.16 98.49 -124.54
N THR A 77 63.29 97.90 -125.73
CA THR A 77 62.81 96.54 -126.04
C THR A 77 63.64 95.51 -125.27
N ALA A 78 64.97 95.62 -125.31
CA ALA A 78 65.87 94.75 -124.56
C ALA A 78 65.68 94.86 -123.03
N LEU A 79 65.41 96.06 -122.52
CA LEU A 79 65.08 96.25 -121.11
C LEU A 79 63.71 95.64 -120.76
N ALA A 80 62.70 95.83 -121.61
CA ALA A 80 61.39 95.22 -121.42
C ALA A 80 61.45 93.68 -121.43
N ASP A 81 62.26 93.11 -122.33
CA ASP A 81 62.54 91.66 -122.39
C ASP A 81 63.25 91.19 -121.12
N ARG A 82 64.25 91.94 -120.64
CA ARG A 82 64.98 91.60 -119.41
C ARG A 82 64.10 91.69 -118.17
N ILE A 83 63.24 92.70 -118.07
CA ILE A 83 62.25 92.84 -117.00
C ILE A 83 61.26 91.69 -117.04
N SER A 84 60.76 91.34 -118.23
CA SER A 84 59.83 90.21 -118.41
C SER A 84 60.46 88.89 -118.01
N GLN A 85 61.71 88.63 -118.42
CA GLN A 85 62.47 87.45 -118.02
C GLN A 85 62.67 87.40 -116.50
N LEU A 86 63.12 88.50 -115.89
CA LEU A 86 63.32 88.57 -114.43
C LEU A 86 62.00 88.38 -113.66
N ALA A 87 60.88 88.91 -114.17
CA ALA A 87 59.56 88.70 -113.59
C ALA A 87 59.14 87.23 -113.66
N THR A 88 59.37 86.55 -114.80
CA THR A 88 59.12 85.10 -114.90
C THR A 88 59.98 84.28 -113.95
N GLU A 89 61.28 84.57 -113.84
CA GLU A 89 62.18 83.87 -112.91
C GLU A 89 61.83 84.11 -111.43
N LEU A 90 61.42 85.33 -111.07
CA LEU A 90 60.93 85.65 -109.72
C LEU A 90 59.61 84.93 -109.42
N ASN A 91 58.70 84.87 -110.40
CA ASN A 91 57.45 84.13 -110.28
C ASN A 91 57.72 82.64 -110.07
N ASP A 92 58.56 82.02 -110.90
CA ASP A 92 58.94 80.61 -110.76
C ASP A 92 59.56 80.31 -109.39
N LYS A 93 60.41 81.21 -108.87
CA LYS A 93 60.97 81.07 -107.52
C LYS A 93 59.90 81.21 -106.43
N ALA A 94 58.97 82.15 -106.58
CA ALA A 94 57.87 82.34 -105.64
C ALA A 94 56.92 81.14 -105.63
N VAL A 95 56.57 80.60 -106.80
CA VAL A 95 55.74 79.39 -106.95
C VAL A 95 56.44 78.19 -106.32
N ARG A 96 57.71 77.93 -106.63
CA ARG A 96 58.46 76.83 -106.00
C ARG A 96 58.58 76.98 -104.48
N ALA A 97 58.75 78.20 -103.98
CA ALA A 97 58.77 78.45 -102.54
C ALA A 97 57.39 78.22 -101.89
N ALA A 98 56.31 78.63 -102.56
CA ALA A 98 54.94 78.37 -102.11
C ALA A 98 54.61 76.88 -102.12
N GLU A 99 54.94 76.16 -103.19
CA GLU A 99 54.76 74.71 -103.32
C GLU A 99 55.49 73.95 -102.21
N ARG A 100 56.76 74.33 -101.91
CA ARG A 100 57.50 73.74 -100.79
C ARG A 100 56.81 74.00 -99.45
N ARG A 101 56.36 75.22 -99.20
CA ARG A 101 55.61 75.56 -97.97
C ARG A 101 54.30 74.77 -97.88
N VAL A 102 53.56 74.65 -98.98
CA VAL A 102 52.32 73.85 -99.03
C VAL A 102 52.62 72.38 -98.77
N ALA A 103 53.67 71.82 -99.38
CA ALA A 103 54.08 70.44 -99.14
C ALA A 103 54.49 70.21 -97.68
N GLU A 104 55.23 71.13 -97.07
CA GLU A 104 55.61 71.06 -95.65
C GLU A 104 54.39 71.15 -94.72
N VAL A 105 53.47 72.08 -94.96
CA VAL A 105 52.22 72.22 -94.19
C VAL A 105 51.35 70.98 -94.35
N THR A 106 51.23 70.44 -95.56
CA THR A 106 50.44 69.23 -95.83
C THR A 106 51.07 68.02 -95.13
N ARG A 107 52.40 67.90 -95.15
CA ARG A 107 53.12 66.85 -94.42
C ARG A 107 52.93 66.97 -92.91
N ALA A 108 53.10 68.17 -92.34
CA ALA A 108 52.92 68.41 -90.92
C ALA A 108 51.49 68.15 -90.46
N ALA A 109 50.49 68.56 -91.24
CA ALA A 109 49.08 68.26 -90.97
C ALA A 109 48.81 66.75 -91.07
N GLY A 110 49.40 66.05 -92.05
CA GLY A 110 49.33 64.60 -92.17
C GLY A 110 49.95 63.87 -90.98
N GLU A 111 51.11 64.32 -90.50
CA GLU A 111 51.76 63.77 -89.30
C GLU A 111 50.94 64.03 -88.04
N GLN A 112 50.37 65.23 -87.89
CA GLN A 112 49.53 65.58 -86.75
C GLN A 112 48.21 64.80 -86.73
N THR A 113 47.57 64.62 -87.88
CA THR A 113 46.34 63.81 -88.00
C THR A 113 46.63 62.34 -87.70
N ALA A 114 47.71 61.77 -88.25
CA ALA A 114 48.10 60.40 -87.94
C ALA A 114 48.45 60.20 -86.45
N GLN A 115 49.05 61.20 -85.80
CA GLN A 115 49.32 61.15 -84.36
C GLN A 115 48.02 61.21 -83.54
N ALA A 116 47.11 62.13 -83.88
CA ALA A 116 45.81 62.25 -83.22
C ALA A 116 44.96 60.98 -83.39
N GLU A 117 44.98 60.35 -84.57
CA GLU A 117 44.29 59.07 -84.82
C GLU A 117 44.86 57.94 -83.95
N ARG A 118 46.18 57.89 -83.74
CA ARG A 118 46.80 56.91 -82.84
C ARG A 118 46.41 57.15 -81.39
N GLU A 119 46.48 58.40 -80.92
CA GLU A 119 46.08 58.75 -79.56
C GLU A 119 44.59 58.48 -79.30
N LEU A 120 43.73 58.73 -80.29
CA LEU A 120 42.31 58.39 -80.22
C LEU A 120 42.08 56.87 -80.18
N ALA A 121 42.85 56.09 -80.95
CA ALA A 121 42.77 54.64 -80.92
C ALA A 121 43.21 54.07 -79.56
N ASP A 122 44.32 54.58 -79.00
CA ASP A 122 44.78 54.19 -77.66
C ASP A 122 43.74 54.57 -76.59
N ALA A 123 43.18 55.78 -76.67
CA ALA A 123 42.13 56.22 -75.76
C ALA A 123 40.87 55.35 -75.85
N ALA A 124 40.44 54.98 -77.06
CA ALA A 124 39.30 54.07 -77.26
C ALA A 124 39.55 52.71 -76.62
N LEU A 125 40.74 52.12 -76.82
CA LEU A 125 41.12 50.86 -76.16
C LEU A 125 41.09 50.97 -74.63
N THR A 126 41.57 52.09 -74.07
CA THR A 126 41.50 52.27 -72.60
C THR A 126 40.07 52.43 -72.08
N VAL A 127 39.16 52.98 -72.88
CA VAL A 127 37.74 53.08 -72.52
C VAL A 127 37.12 51.68 -72.53
N ASP A 128 37.35 50.90 -73.57
CA ASP A 128 36.88 49.51 -73.66
C ASP A 128 37.38 48.67 -72.45
N ASP A 129 38.67 48.79 -72.10
CA ASP A 129 39.25 48.11 -70.92
C ASP A 129 38.62 48.56 -69.59
N LEU A 130 38.19 49.82 -69.48
CA LEU A 130 37.53 50.36 -68.29
C LEU A 130 36.06 49.96 -68.22
N GLU A 131 35.38 49.87 -69.36
CA GLU A 131 34.01 49.37 -69.47
C GLU A 131 33.95 47.89 -69.09
N GLU A 132 34.87 47.05 -69.58
CA GLU A 132 34.94 45.64 -69.19
C GLU A 132 35.16 45.48 -67.67
N LYS A 133 36.08 46.26 -67.08
CA LYS A 133 36.28 46.25 -65.62
C LYS A 133 35.07 46.75 -64.85
N LEU A 134 34.34 47.73 -65.39
CA LEU A 134 33.15 48.25 -64.75
C LEU A 134 32.06 47.17 -64.72
N ASP A 135 31.88 46.45 -65.82
CA ASP A 135 30.93 45.34 -65.93
C ASP A 135 31.33 44.19 -64.98
N GLU A 136 32.60 43.80 -64.93
CA GLU A 136 33.11 42.79 -63.99
C GLU A 136 32.84 43.17 -62.52
N LEU A 137 33.11 44.43 -62.15
CA LEU A 137 32.87 44.92 -60.79
C LEU A 137 31.38 45.01 -60.47
N GLN A 138 30.54 45.34 -61.44
CA GLN A 138 29.08 45.33 -61.26
C GLN A 138 28.58 43.91 -61.03
N ASP A 139 29.00 42.94 -61.85
CA ASP A 139 28.68 41.52 -61.70
C ASP A 139 29.13 40.99 -60.33
N GLU A 140 30.33 41.33 -59.88
CA GLU A 140 30.82 40.94 -58.56
C GLU A 140 29.99 41.56 -57.43
N ASN A 141 29.61 42.84 -57.57
CA ASN A 141 28.77 43.52 -56.58
C ASN A 141 27.38 42.89 -56.46
N GLU A 142 26.77 42.54 -57.60
CA GLU A 142 25.49 41.85 -57.64
C GLU A 142 25.58 40.47 -56.98
N ARG A 143 26.62 39.70 -57.30
CA ARG A 143 26.87 38.38 -56.68
C ARG A 143 27.06 38.49 -55.16
N LEU A 144 27.87 39.45 -54.70
CA LEU A 144 28.10 39.68 -53.27
C LEU A 144 26.83 40.13 -52.56
N THR A 145 26.01 40.96 -53.21
CA THR A 145 24.73 41.41 -52.67
C THR A 145 23.75 40.25 -52.53
N GLN A 146 23.62 39.40 -53.55
CA GLN A 146 22.79 38.19 -53.50
C GLN A 146 23.29 37.21 -52.42
N ALA A 147 24.60 37.01 -52.31
CA ALA A 147 25.18 36.17 -51.27
C ALA A 147 24.86 36.71 -49.86
N LEU A 148 25.01 38.02 -49.65
CA LEU A 148 24.69 38.68 -48.39
C LEU A 148 23.21 38.56 -48.02
N GLU A 149 22.31 38.72 -48.99
CA GLU A 149 20.87 38.52 -48.78
C GLU A 149 20.53 37.06 -48.44
N SER A 150 21.17 36.10 -49.11
CA SER A 150 21.00 34.68 -48.81
C SER A 150 21.44 34.33 -47.37
N GLU A 151 22.60 34.83 -46.94
CA GLU A 151 23.11 34.67 -45.58
C GLU A 151 22.22 35.34 -44.54
N ARG A 152 21.70 36.53 -44.83
CA ARG A 152 20.71 37.20 -43.97
C ARG A 152 19.43 36.38 -43.82
N SER A 153 18.93 35.80 -44.91
CA SER A 153 17.75 34.92 -44.88
C SER A 153 18.03 33.66 -44.06
N MET A 154 19.17 32.99 -44.29
CA MET A 154 19.58 31.80 -43.52
C MET A 154 19.71 32.12 -42.03
N ARG A 155 20.33 33.25 -41.68
CA ARG A 155 20.46 33.69 -40.29
C ARG A 155 19.11 34.00 -39.65
N GLN A 156 18.20 34.64 -40.38
CA GLN A 156 16.83 34.88 -39.90
C GLN A 156 16.07 33.57 -39.66
N GLN A 157 16.23 32.57 -40.54
CA GLN A 157 15.67 31.23 -40.33
C GLN A 157 16.26 30.57 -39.09
N GLN A 158 17.58 30.59 -38.93
CA GLN A 158 18.26 30.05 -37.74
C GLN A 158 17.82 30.75 -36.45
N ASP A 159 17.66 32.08 -36.44
CA ASP A 159 17.18 32.82 -35.28
C ASP A 159 15.74 32.41 -34.89
N VAL A 160 14.87 32.18 -35.88
CA VAL A 160 13.51 31.66 -35.66
C VAL A 160 13.54 30.23 -35.12
N GLU A 161 14.34 29.33 -35.69
CA GLU A 161 14.49 27.97 -35.20
C GLU A 161 15.04 27.94 -33.76
N MET A 162 16.04 28.78 -33.47
CA MET A 162 16.59 28.93 -32.13
C MET A 162 15.56 29.46 -31.13
N ALA A 163 14.69 30.39 -31.54
CA ALA A 163 13.59 30.88 -30.70
C ALA A 163 12.56 29.77 -30.42
N GLN A 164 12.17 29.01 -31.45
CA GLN A 164 11.24 27.87 -31.30
C GLN A 164 11.82 26.77 -30.41
N LEU A 165 13.11 26.45 -30.54
CA LEU A 165 13.78 25.47 -29.68
C LEU A 165 13.85 25.94 -28.23
N LYS A 166 14.12 27.22 -27.98
CA LYS A 166 14.09 27.81 -26.63
C LYS A 166 12.70 27.73 -26.01
N GLU A 167 11.65 28.02 -26.77
CA GLU A 167 10.26 27.90 -26.31
C GLU A 167 9.90 26.45 -25.97
N ARG A 168 10.23 25.50 -26.85
CA ARG A 168 10.03 24.06 -26.61
C ARG A 168 10.80 23.57 -25.39
N LEU A 169 12.02 24.06 -25.18
CA LEU A 169 12.82 23.74 -24.00
C LEU A 169 12.17 24.28 -22.73
N ALA A 170 11.75 25.55 -22.72
CA ALA A 170 11.07 26.16 -21.57
C ALA A 170 9.77 25.41 -21.22
N ALA A 171 8.97 25.06 -22.22
CA ALA A 171 7.76 24.25 -22.01
C ALA A 171 8.07 22.84 -21.48
N ALA A 172 9.16 22.21 -21.94
CA ALA A 172 9.59 20.91 -21.43
C ALA A 172 10.08 20.99 -19.98
N GLU A 173 10.83 22.03 -19.63
CA GLU A 173 11.31 22.30 -18.26
C GLU A 173 10.15 22.57 -17.31
N GLU A 174 9.15 23.36 -17.71
CA GLU A 174 7.94 23.61 -16.90
C GLU A 174 7.15 22.32 -16.68
N ASN A 175 6.94 21.52 -17.73
CA ASN A 175 6.29 20.22 -17.62
C ASN A 175 7.07 19.25 -16.70
N ALA A 176 8.40 19.27 -16.75
CA ALA A 176 9.23 18.46 -15.86
C ALA A 176 9.10 18.91 -14.40
N ARG A 177 9.09 20.22 -14.13
CA ARG A 177 8.86 20.78 -12.79
C ARG A 177 7.49 20.39 -12.25
N LEU A 178 6.43 20.55 -13.04
CA LEU A 178 5.07 20.16 -12.64
C LEU A 178 4.96 18.66 -12.34
N ARG A 179 5.67 17.80 -13.10
CA ARG A 179 5.73 16.36 -12.80
C ARG A 179 6.46 16.08 -11.49
N GLU A 180 7.59 16.75 -11.26
CA GLU A 180 8.34 16.61 -10.02
C GLU A 180 7.53 17.07 -8.81
N GLU A 181 6.84 18.21 -8.89
CA GLU A 181 5.91 18.69 -7.85
C GLU A 181 4.81 17.66 -7.57
N ARG A 182 4.15 17.14 -8.61
CA ARG A 182 3.15 16.07 -8.46
C ARG A 182 3.73 14.79 -7.83
N HIS A 183 4.95 14.41 -8.20
CA HIS A 183 5.62 13.25 -7.61
C HIS A 183 5.95 13.48 -6.14
N GLN A 184 6.36 14.69 -5.77
CA GLN A 184 6.60 15.07 -4.37
C GLN A 184 5.30 15.07 -3.57
N GLU A 185 4.21 15.63 -4.09
CA GLU A 185 2.88 15.58 -3.46
C GLU A 185 2.37 14.14 -3.30
N GLN A 186 2.55 13.30 -4.31
CA GLN A 186 2.20 11.87 -4.21
C GLN A 186 3.06 11.16 -3.17
N LYS A 187 4.35 11.49 -3.08
CA LYS A 187 5.24 10.90 -2.09
C LYS A 187 4.84 11.32 -0.67
N THR A 188 4.52 12.59 -0.43
CA THR A 188 4.09 13.07 0.89
C THR A 188 2.76 12.44 1.28
N THR A 189 1.78 12.40 0.38
CA THR A 189 0.48 11.76 0.64
C THR A 189 0.61 10.26 0.94
N LEU A 190 1.46 9.54 0.23
CA LEU A 190 1.75 8.13 0.52
C LEU A 190 2.50 7.94 1.84
N GLN A 191 3.45 8.82 2.17
CA GLN A 191 4.15 8.81 3.46
C GLN A 191 3.17 9.06 4.62
N ASP A 192 2.26 10.02 4.47
CA ASP A 192 1.22 10.31 5.45
C ASP A 192 0.25 9.13 5.62
N ALA A 193 -0.19 8.51 4.52
CA ALA A 193 -1.02 7.31 4.57
C ALA A 193 -0.30 6.14 5.26
N LEU A 194 0.98 5.92 4.93
CA LEU A 194 1.80 4.88 5.55
C LEU A 194 1.97 5.13 7.05
N SER A 195 2.24 6.37 7.47
CA SER A 195 2.38 6.71 8.89
C SER A 195 1.08 6.51 9.66
N LYS A 196 -0.07 6.83 9.05
CA LYS A 196 -1.40 6.57 9.62
C LYS A 196 -1.66 5.08 9.78
N GLU A 197 -1.40 4.27 8.76
CA GLU A 197 -1.54 2.81 8.82
C GLU A 197 -0.60 2.21 9.87
N GLN A 198 0.66 2.65 9.95
CA GLN A 198 1.60 2.21 10.99
C GLN A 198 1.10 2.55 12.40
N ALA A 199 0.52 3.74 12.60
CA ALA A 199 -0.08 4.13 13.87
C ALA A 199 -1.31 3.28 14.21
N GLN A 200 -2.17 2.98 13.23
CA GLN A 200 -3.33 2.10 13.40
C GLN A 200 -2.92 0.65 13.71
N HIS A 201 -1.93 0.11 13.00
CA HIS A 201 -1.36 -1.21 13.29
C HIS A 201 -0.72 -1.27 14.67
N LYS A 202 -0.04 -0.20 15.11
CA LYS A 202 0.50 -0.13 16.47
C LYS A 202 -0.62 -0.11 17.51
N ALA A 203 -1.63 0.73 17.33
CA ALA A 203 -2.77 0.82 18.25
C ALA A 203 -3.56 -0.49 18.35
N THR A 204 -3.82 -1.15 17.22
CA THR A 204 -4.49 -2.46 17.19
C THR A 204 -3.66 -3.55 17.84
N ARG A 205 -2.34 -3.56 17.62
CA ARG A 205 -1.43 -4.49 18.32
C ARG A 205 -1.43 -4.27 19.83
N GLU A 206 -1.43 -3.01 20.29
CA GLU A 206 -1.53 -2.67 21.71
C GLU A 206 -2.88 -3.10 22.30
N ASP A 207 -4.01 -2.90 21.60
CA ASP A 207 -5.33 -3.38 22.04
C ASP A 207 -5.39 -4.90 22.13
N LEU A 208 -4.91 -5.61 21.10
CA LEU A 208 -4.84 -7.07 21.10
C LEU A 208 -3.94 -7.60 22.22
N GLN A 209 -2.81 -6.94 22.48
CA GLN A 209 -1.95 -7.31 23.60
C GLN A 209 -2.67 -7.14 24.95
N LYS A 210 -3.37 -6.02 25.16
CA LYS A 210 -4.17 -5.82 26.38
C LYS A 210 -5.27 -6.88 26.53
N ARG A 211 -5.96 -7.23 25.45
CA ARG A 211 -6.97 -8.30 25.47
C ARG A 211 -6.36 -9.66 25.79
N LEU A 212 -5.17 -9.97 25.26
CA LEU A 212 -4.46 -11.20 25.58
C LEU A 212 -4.04 -11.23 27.06
N GLU A 213 -3.50 -10.13 27.58
CA GLU A 213 -3.17 -9.98 29.00
C GLU A 213 -4.42 -10.16 29.88
N GLN A 214 -5.55 -9.55 29.50
CA GLN A 214 -6.82 -9.71 30.20
C GLN A 214 -7.32 -11.17 30.17
N ILE A 215 -7.35 -11.80 28.99
CA ILE A 215 -7.79 -13.21 28.86
C ILE A 215 -6.87 -14.12 29.67
N SER A 216 -5.55 -13.87 29.68
CA SER A 216 -4.63 -14.65 30.49
C SER A 216 -4.90 -14.48 31.98
N ALA A 217 -5.16 -13.26 32.46
CA ALA A 217 -5.51 -13.00 33.85
C ALA A 217 -6.85 -13.64 34.24
N GLU A 218 -7.86 -13.59 33.36
CA GLU A 218 -9.15 -14.27 33.56
C GLU A 218 -8.99 -15.79 33.60
N ALA A 219 -8.15 -16.36 32.70
CA ALA A 219 -7.84 -17.78 32.69
C ALA A 219 -7.11 -18.19 33.98
N ASP A 220 -6.09 -17.45 34.41
CA ASP A 220 -5.36 -17.70 35.66
C ASP A 220 -6.31 -17.63 36.86
N ALA A 221 -7.14 -16.60 36.96
CA ALA A 221 -8.15 -16.48 38.00
C ALA A 221 -9.11 -17.67 38.00
N ARG A 222 -9.58 -18.11 36.83
CA ARG A 222 -10.47 -19.28 36.74
C ARG A 222 -9.77 -20.58 37.13
N THR A 223 -8.48 -20.73 36.80
CA THR A 223 -7.71 -21.89 37.25
C THR A 223 -7.53 -21.91 38.76
N GLU A 224 -7.31 -20.76 39.40
CA GLU A 224 -7.24 -20.66 40.87
C GLU A 224 -8.60 -20.92 41.53
N GLU A 225 -9.70 -20.41 40.96
CA GLU A 225 -11.05 -20.76 41.41
C GLU A 225 -11.29 -22.27 41.34
N LEU A 226 -10.99 -22.91 40.21
CA LEU A 226 -11.13 -24.36 40.02
C LEU A 226 -10.24 -25.17 40.97
N LYS A 227 -9.01 -24.70 41.27
CA LYS A 227 -8.15 -25.31 42.29
C LYS A 227 -8.81 -25.21 43.66
N SER A 228 -9.31 -24.03 44.04
CA SER A 228 -9.98 -23.82 45.32
C SER A 228 -11.25 -24.69 45.47
N GLU A 229 -12.03 -24.84 44.39
CA GLU A 229 -13.19 -25.72 44.36
C GLU A 229 -12.78 -27.19 44.46
N ARG A 230 -11.73 -27.60 43.74
CA ARG A 230 -11.15 -28.95 43.87
C ARG A 230 -10.69 -29.23 45.29
N ASP A 231 -10.03 -28.29 45.95
CA ASP A 231 -9.59 -28.45 47.34
C ASP A 231 -10.78 -28.57 48.31
N LYS A 232 -11.83 -27.77 48.11
CA LYS A 232 -13.10 -27.91 48.85
C LYS A 232 -13.73 -29.28 48.62
N VAL A 233 -13.79 -29.76 47.38
CA VAL A 233 -14.31 -31.09 47.08
C VAL A 233 -13.47 -32.18 47.75
N ASN A 234 -12.14 -32.07 47.71
CA ASN A 234 -11.23 -33.02 48.38
C ASN A 234 -11.41 -33.02 49.91
N THR A 235 -11.57 -31.86 50.54
CA THR A 235 -11.86 -31.78 51.98
C THR A 235 -13.23 -32.36 52.33
N LEU A 236 -14.24 -32.18 51.46
CA LEU A 236 -15.55 -32.83 51.64
C LEU A 236 -15.47 -34.34 51.43
N LEU A 237 -14.73 -34.82 50.43
CA LEU A 237 -14.51 -36.25 50.19
C LEU A 237 -13.83 -36.92 51.39
N THR A 238 -12.73 -36.36 51.88
CA THR A 238 -12.04 -36.89 53.08
C THR A 238 -12.95 -36.87 54.33
N ARG A 239 -13.80 -35.84 54.48
CA ARG A 239 -14.80 -35.80 55.54
C ARG A 239 -15.84 -36.91 55.38
N LEU A 240 -16.37 -37.11 54.17
CA LEU A 240 -17.32 -38.18 53.86
C LEU A 240 -16.69 -39.56 54.11
N GLU A 241 -15.46 -39.78 53.67
CA GLU A 241 -14.70 -41.01 53.97
C GLU A 241 -14.55 -41.22 55.48
N SER A 242 -14.25 -40.17 56.25
CA SER A 242 -14.17 -40.29 57.72
C SER A 242 -15.52 -40.62 58.36
N GLN A 243 -16.61 -40.05 57.85
CA GLN A 243 -17.98 -40.34 58.30
C GLN A 243 -18.40 -41.75 57.93
N GLU A 244 -18.09 -42.21 56.72
CA GLU A 244 -18.35 -43.57 56.27
C GLU A 244 -17.58 -44.58 57.12
N ASN A 245 -16.30 -44.32 57.41
CA ASN A 245 -15.51 -45.15 58.32
C ASN A 245 -16.08 -45.16 59.75
N ALA A 246 -16.56 -44.02 60.25
CA ALA A 246 -17.23 -43.96 61.55
C ALA A 246 -18.52 -44.78 61.57
N LEU A 247 -19.35 -44.66 60.52
CA LEU A 247 -20.58 -45.46 60.38
C LEU A 247 -20.28 -46.96 60.23
N VAL A 248 -19.21 -47.33 59.51
CA VAL A 248 -18.75 -48.73 59.42
C VAL A 248 -18.32 -49.22 60.80
N SER A 249 -17.58 -48.42 61.57
CA SER A 249 -17.19 -48.75 62.94
C SER A 249 -18.41 -48.89 63.86
N GLU A 250 -19.37 -47.96 63.80
CA GLU A 250 -20.65 -48.06 64.54
C GLU A 250 -21.44 -49.31 64.13
N ARG A 251 -21.52 -49.63 62.84
CA ARG A 251 -22.15 -50.86 62.34
C ARG A 251 -21.46 -52.11 62.88
N GLN A 252 -20.13 -52.14 62.91
CA GLN A 252 -19.37 -53.24 63.51
C GLN A 252 -19.61 -53.35 65.01
N GLN A 253 -19.67 -52.24 65.75
CA GLN A 253 -20.02 -52.23 67.17
C GLN A 253 -21.47 -52.70 67.41
N HIS A 254 -22.42 -52.24 66.61
CA HIS A 254 -23.81 -52.69 66.65
C HIS A 254 -23.93 -54.18 66.30
N GLN A 255 -23.13 -54.68 65.36
CA GLN A 255 -23.08 -56.09 65.03
C GLN A 255 -22.50 -56.91 66.19
N ALA A 256 -21.38 -56.50 66.79
CA ALA A 256 -20.77 -57.18 67.93
C ALA A 256 -21.68 -57.17 69.18
N THR A 257 -22.36 -56.04 69.45
CA THR A 257 -23.36 -55.95 70.53
C THR A 257 -24.57 -56.85 70.24
N ARG A 258 -25.02 -56.93 68.98
CA ARG A 258 -26.09 -57.86 68.58
C ARG A 258 -25.66 -59.32 68.72
N GLU A 259 -24.44 -59.68 68.34
CA GLU A 259 -23.88 -61.03 68.50
C GLU A 259 -23.76 -61.43 69.98
N THR A 260 -23.27 -60.53 70.84
CA THR A 260 -23.21 -60.77 72.29
C THR A 260 -24.58 -60.86 72.94
N LEU A 261 -25.54 -60.02 72.54
CA LEU A 261 -26.93 -60.14 73.00
C LEU A 261 -27.57 -61.45 72.52
N GLN A 262 -27.29 -61.88 71.28
CA GLN A 262 -27.77 -63.16 70.75
C GLN A 262 -27.19 -64.32 71.57
N GLN A 263 -25.88 -64.32 71.85
CA GLN A 263 -25.25 -65.33 72.72
C GLN A 263 -25.88 -65.35 74.12
N ARG A 264 -26.14 -64.19 74.73
CA ARG A 264 -26.83 -64.12 76.03
C ARG A 264 -28.26 -64.64 75.96
N LEU A 265 -28.97 -64.42 74.87
CA LEU A 265 -30.30 -64.95 74.65
C LEU A 265 -30.25 -66.47 74.51
N ASP A 266 -29.34 -67.00 73.69
CA ASP A 266 -29.15 -68.44 73.51
C ASP A 266 -28.77 -69.13 74.83
N GLN A 267 -27.90 -68.49 75.63
CA GLN A 267 -27.55 -68.94 76.99
C GLN A 267 -28.79 -68.96 77.90
N ALA A 268 -29.59 -67.89 77.92
CA ALA A 268 -30.81 -67.83 78.72
C ALA A 268 -31.86 -68.86 78.28
N VAL A 269 -31.94 -69.16 76.99
CA VAL A 269 -32.79 -70.23 76.45
C VAL A 269 -32.28 -71.60 76.89
N ALA A 270 -30.97 -71.85 76.85
CA ALA A 270 -30.37 -73.08 77.34
C ALA A 270 -30.62 -73.27 78.85
N ASP A 271 -30.39 -72.25 79.67
CA ASP A 271 -30.65 -72.28 81.11
C ASP A 271 -32.15 -72.51 81.40
N ALA A 272 -33.04 -71.91 80.60
CA ALA A 272 -34.49 -72.13 80.72
C ALA A 272 -34.90 -73.55 80.34
N GLN A 273 -34.27 -74.14 79.31
CA GLN A 273 -34.49 -75.54 78.91
C GLN A 273 -33.96 -76.52 79.96
N GLU A 274 -32.79 -76.23 80.57
CA GLU A 274 -32.24 -77.03 81.66
C GLU A 274 -33.17 -77.01 82.88
N ARG A 275 -33.61 -75.82 83.31
CA ARG A 275 -34.62 -75.68 84.38
C ARG A 275 -35.95 -76.35 84.04
N ALA A 276 -36.39 -76.29 82.79
CA ALA A 276 -37.59 -77.00 82.35
C ALA A 276 -37.41 -78.52 82.41
N GLY A 277 -36.21 -79.03 82.09
CA GLY A 277 -35.82 -80.43 82.24
C GLY A 277 -35.79 -80.86 83.71
N GLU A 278 -35.22 -80.05 84.60
CA GLU A 278 -35.25 -80.29 86.06
C GLU A 278 -36.69 -80.32 86.60
N LEU A 279 -37.54 -79.37 86.18
CA LEU A 279 -38.96 -79.35 86.55
C LEU A 279 -39.73 -80.56 86.02
N ALA A 280 -39.39 -81.07 84.84
CA ALA A 280 -39.97 -82.29 84.29
C ALA A 280 -39.56 -83.52 85.11
N LEU A 281 -38.29 -83.64 85.46
CA LEU A 281 -37.78 -84.71 86.34
C LEU A 281 -38.42 -84.66 87.73
N GLU A 282 -38.59 -83.46 88.31
CA GLU A 282 -39.29 -83.30 89.59
C GLU A 282 -40.79 -83.64 89.47
N ARG A 283 -41.46 -83.27 88.36
CA ARG A 283 -42.84 -83.71 88.09
C ARG A 283 -42.96 -85.23 87.98
N ASP A 284 -42.04 -85.89 87.30
CA ASP A 284 -42.02 -87.36 87.18
C ASP A 284 -41.77 -88.03 88.54
N ARG A 285 -40.90 -87.46 89.37
CA ARG A 285 -40.70 -87.90 90.77
C ARG A 285 -41.97 -87.76 91.59
N VAL A 286 -42.62 -86.59 91.54
CA VAL A 286 -43.90 -86.36 92.24
C VAL A 286 -44.96 -87.36 91.75
N SER A 287 -45.12 -87.53 90.44
CA SER A 287 -46.02 -88.52 89.83
C SER A 287 -45.76 -89.94 90.35
N SER A 288 -44.49 -90.37 90.39
CA SER A 288 -44.10 -91.69 90.89
C SER A 288 -44.38 -91.88 92.38
N LEU A 289 -44.22 -90.82 93.18
CA LEU A 289 -44.54 -90.82 94.61
C LEU A 289 -46.05 -90.88 94.85
N THR A 290 -46.83 -90.13 94.07
CA THR A 290 -48.31 -90.18 94.12
C THR A 290 -48.82 -91.57 93.78
N ALA A 291 -48.32 -92.20 92.70
CA ALA A 291 -48.70 -93.55 92.32
C ALA A 291 -48.33 -94.61 93.39
N ARG A 292 -47.19 -94.45 94.07
CA ARG A 292 -46.80 -95.31 95.20
C ARG A 292 -47.74 -95.15 96.39
N LEU A 293 -48.09 -93.92 96.76
CA LEU A 293 -49.02 -93.62 97.84
C LEU A 293 -50.40 -94.22 97.58
N GLU A 294 -50.94 -94.02 96.37
CA GLU A 294 -52.23 -94.60 95.98
C GLU A 294 -52.21 -96.14 96.02
N SER A 295 -51.12 -96.77 95.56
CA SER A 295 -50.97 -98.23 95.63
C SER A 295 -50.93 -98.76 97.07
N GLN A 296 -50.32 -98.00 97.99
CA GLN A 296 -50.19 -98.36 99.40
C GLN A 296 -51.53 -98.19 100.14
N GLU A 297 -52.29 -97.14 99.83
CA GLU A 297 -53.66 -96.95 100.35
C GLU A 297 -54.62 -98.02 99.85
N LYS A 298 -54.50 -98.44 98.58
CA LYS A 298 -55.32 -99.53 98.04
C LYS A 298 -55.01 -100.87 98.71
N ALA A 299 -53.72 -101.16 98.92
CA ALA A 299 -53.29 -102.38 99.61
C ALA A 299 -53.72 -102.41 101.10
N SER A 300 -53.64 -101.28 101.80
CA SER A 300 -54.07 -101.20 103.21
C SER A 300 -55.59 -101.33 103.36
N SER A 301 -56.36 -100.70 102.47
CA SER A 301 -57.82 -100.83 102.40
C SER A 301 -58.26 -102.28 102.13
N GLU A 302 -57.63 -102.95 101.16
CA GLU A 302 -57.92 -104.36 100.84
C GLU A 302 -57.57 -105.31 102.01
N GLN A 303 -56.48 -105.03 102.74
CA GLN A 303 -56.08 -105.81 103.90
C GLN A 303 -57.08 -105.67 105.07
N LEU A 304 -57.62 -104.47 105.31
CA LEU A 304 -58.67 -104.24 106.31
C LEU A 304 -59.97 -104.97 105.97
N VAL A 305 -60.36 -105.00 104.69
CA VAL A 305 -61.55 -105.74 104.23
C VAL A 305 -61.38 -107.25 104.40
N ARG A 306 -60.19 -107.80 104.13
CA ARG A 306 -59.90 -109.23 104.36
C ARG A 306 -59.95 -109.60 105.84
N MET A 307 -59.31 -108.81 106.71
CA MET A 307 -59.37 -109.05 108.16
C MET A 307 -60.81 -108.98 108.70
N GLY A 308 -61.62 -108.05 108.19
CA GLY A 308 -63.04 -107.96 108.56
C GLY A 308 -63.85 -109.21 108.19
N ARG A 309 -63.56 -109.84 107.04
CA ARG A 309 -64.23 -111.09 106.62
C ARG A 309 -63.79 -112.30 107.44
N GLU A 310 -62.52 -112.39 107.84
CA GLU A 310 -62.02 -113.48 108.67
C GLU A 310 -62.61 -113.46 110.08
N ILE A 311 -62.73 -112.27 110.69
CA ILE A 311 -63.36 -112.08 112.00
C ILE A 311 -64.84 -112.51 111.95
N ALA A 312 -65.57 -112.16 110.89
CA ALA A 312 -66.96 -112.59 110.72
C ALA A 312 -67.08 -114.13 110.64
N SER A 313 -66.21 -114.80 109.88
CA SER A 313 -66.25 -116.27 109.75
C SER A 313 -65.90 -117.00 111.05
N LEU A 314 -64.99 -116.44 111.86
CA LEU A 314 -64.61 -116.99 113.16
C LEU A 314 -65.73 -116.82 114.20
N THR A 315 -66.49 -115.73 114.11
CA THR A 315 -67.64 -115.46 114.99
C THR A 315 -68.79 -116.44 114.73
N ASP A 316 -69.09 -116.73 113.45
CA ASP A 316 -70.08 -117.75 113.07
C ASP A 316 -69.65 -119.17 113.48
N ARG A 317 -68.35 -119.47 113.45
CA ARG A 317 -67.80 -120.76 113.89
C ARG A 317 -67.94 -120.95 115.41
N CYS A 318 -67.69 -119.90 116.20
CA CYS A 318 -67.84 -119.94 117.65
C CYS A 318 -69.29 -120.14 118.08
N THR A 319 -70.24 -119.48 117.44
CA THR A 319 -71.68 -119.63 117.75
C THR A 319 -72.21 -121.04 117.39
N GLN A 320 -71.73 -121.64 116.30
CA GLN A 320 -72.05 -123.05 115.98
C GLN A 320 -71.52 -124.04 117.01
N LEU A 321 -70.29 -123.83 117.49
CA LEU A 321 -69.67 -124.71 118.50
C LEU A 321 -70.33 -124.59 119.87
N GLU A 322 -70.85 -123.41 120.23
CA GLU A 322 -71.62 -123.21 121.46
C GLU A 322 -72.95 -123.95 121.42
N ASN A 323 -73.67 -123.90 120.30
CA ASN A 323 -74.94 -124.63 120.13
C ASN A 323 -74.74 -126.15 120.19
N GLN A 324 -73.71 -126.68 119.51
CA GLN A 324 -73.38 -128.12 119.54
C GLN A 324 -73.04 -128.64 120.95
N ARG A 325 -72.39 -127.80 121.77
CA ARG A 325 -72.09 -128.13 123.16
C ARG A 325 -73.35 -128.19 124.02
N ASP A 326 -74.31 -127.30 123.78
CA ASP A 326 -75.51 -127.19 124.59
C ASP A 326 -76.53 -128.31 124.25
N ASP A 327 -76.60 -128.75 122.99
CA ASP A 327 -77.34 -129.96 122.59
C ASP A 327 -76.76 -131.24 123.23
N ALA A 328 -75.43 -131.39 123.22
CA ALA A 328 -74.76 -132.53 123.85
C ALA A 328 -74.95 -132.58 125.39
N ARG A 329 -75.16 -131.43 126.04
CA ARG A 329 -75.47 -131.36 127.49
C ARG A 329 -76.91 -131.79 127.79
N LEU A 330 -77.85 -131.51 126.89
CA LEU A 330 -79.24 -131.93 127.02
C LEU A 330 -79.39 -133.44 126.84
N GLU A 331 -78.71 -134.03 125.84
CA GLU A 331 -78.69 -135.49 125.63
C GLU A 331 -78.06 -136.22 126.83
N THR A 332 -76.93 -135.73 127.34
CA THR A 332 -76.26 -136.34 128.50
C THR A 332 -77.02 -136.18 129.83
N MET A 333 -77.90 -135.19 129.97
CA MET A 333 -78.84 -135.14 131.11
C MET A 333 -79.96 -136.18 130.96
N GLY A 334 -80.51 -136.36 129.76
CA GLY A 334 -81.51 -137.39 129.47
C GLY A 334 -81.00 -138.82 129.68
N GLU A 335 -79.74 -139.08 129.30
CA GLU A 335 -79.09 -140.38 129.52
C GLU A 335 -78.81 -140.67 131.00
N LYS A 336 -78.55 -139.64 131.82
CA LYS A 336 -78.33 -139.83 133.26
C LYS A 336 -79.62 -140.13 134.02
N GLU A 337 -80.76 -139.59 133.60
CA GLU A 337 -82.06 -139.90 134.19
C GLU A 337 -82.52 -141.33 133.86
N THR A 338 -82.27 -141.82 132.65
CA THR A 338 -82.60 -143.21 132.27
C THR A 338 -81.71 -144.23 132.99
N VAL A 339 -80.43 -143.92 133.19
CA VAL A 339 -79.49 -144.76 133.96
C VAL A 339 -79.86 -144.80 135.45
N ALA A 340 -80.36 -143.71 136.03
CA ALA A 340 -80.83 -143.70 137.41
C ALA A 340 -82.09 -144.57 137.61
N ALA A 341 -83.01 -144.57 136.63
CA ALA A 341 -84.22 -145.40 136.65
C ALA A 341 -83.91 -146.90 136.58
N LEU A 342 -83.02 -147.32 135.67
CA LEU A 342 -82.61 -148.72 135.51
C LEU A 342 -81.86 -149.27 136.73
N ARG A 343 -81.13 -148.41 137.45
CA ARG A 343 -80.42 -148.80 138.68
C ARG A 343 -81.38 -149.08 139.84
N GLY A 344 -82.53 -148.39 139.91
CA GLY A 344 -83.59 -148.64 140.88
C GLY A 344 -84.31 -149.98 140.65
N GLU A 345 -84.55 -150.36 139.39
CA GLU A 345 -85.16 -151.65 139.04
C GLU A 345 -84.24 -152.83 139.35
N ALA A 346 -82.94 -152.69 139.13
CA ALA A 346 -81.96 -153.73 139.41
C ALA A 346 -81.79 -154.02 140.92
N GLU A 347 -81.94 -152.99 141.78
CA GLU A 347 -81.89 -153.18 143.23
C GLU A 347 -83.17 -153.80 143.81
N ALA A 348 -84.33 -153.54 143.19
CA ALA A 348 -85.60 -154.17 143.54
C ALA A 348 -85.60 -155.68 143.22
N LEU A 349 -85.06 -156.07 142.06
CA LEU A 349 -84.91 -157.48 141.66
C LEU A 349 -83.89 -158.24 142.53
N ARG A 350 -82.85 -157.55 143.02
CA ARG A 350 -81.89 -158.11 143.99
C ARG A 350 -82.53 -158.42 145.34
N ARG A 351 -83.46 -157.59 145.83
CA ARG A 351 -84.20 -157.84 147.08
C ARG A 351 -85.24 -158.95 146.94
N GLN A 352 -85.88 -159.07 145.78
CA GLN A 352 -86.87 -160.13 145.53
C GLN A 352 -86.23 -161.54 145.46
N ASN A 353 -85.04 -161.65 144.86
CA ASN A 353 -84.31 -162.93 144.84
C ASN A 353 -83.76 -163.35 146.21
N GLN A 354 -83.32 -162.38 147.04
CA GLN A 354 -82.92 -162.66 148.42
C GLN A 354 -84.11 -163.16 149.28
N SER A 355 -85.33 -162.69 149.00
CA SER A 355 -86.54 -163.15 149.70
C SER A 355 -87.04 -164.53 149.24
N LEU A 356 -86.76 -164.95 148.00
CA LEU A 356 -87.23 -166.23 147.44
C LEU A 356 -86.38 -167.42 147.88
N MET A 357 -85.06 -167.24 148.06
CA MET A 357 -84.20 -168.36 148.47
C MET A 357 -84.16 -168.60 149.99
N ALA A 358 -84.52 -167.61 150.81
CA ALA A 358 -84.80 -167.85 152.22
C ALA A 358 -86.03 -168.78 152.43
N ALA A 359 -86.97 -168.80 151.49
CA ALA A 359 -88.24 -169.54 151.58
C ALA A 359 -88.17 -171.01 151.11
N LEU A 360 -87.13 -171.40 150.36
CA LEU A 360 -86.95 -172.81 149.93
C LEU A 360 -86.11 -173.64 150.94
N SER A 361 -86.04 -173.17 152.19
CA SER A 361 -85.48 -173.89 153.34
C SER A 361 -86.52 -174.70 154.15
N GLY A 362 -87.76 -174.94 153.69
CA GLY A 362 -88.64 -175.89 154.39
C GLY A 362 -90.02 -176.20 153.81
N ASN A 363 -90.19 -177.36 153.16
CA ASN A 363 -91.04 -178.46 153.68
C ASN A 363 -90.81 -179.78 152.90
N LYS A 364 -89.83 -180.56 153.39
CA LYS A 364 -89.75 -182.03 153.34
C LYS A 364 -88.73 -182.48 154.40
N GLN A 365 -89.22 -183.05 155.48
CA GLN A 365 -88.51 -184.05 156.28
C GLN A 365 -88.84 -185.41 155.62
N THR A 366 -87.82 -186.15 155.12
CA THR A 366 -87.70 -187.63 155.06
C THR A 366 -86.73 -188.06 153.94
N GLY A 367 -85.62 -188.70 154.34
CA GLY A 367 -84.71 -189.41 153.45
C GLY A 367 -83.25 -188.96 153.55
N GLY A 368 -82.67 -189.00 154.75
CA GLY A 368 -81.27 -188.63 154.99
C GLY A 368 -81.02 -188.26 156.45
N GLN A 369 -80.87 -189.30 157.27
CA GLN A 369 -80.16 -189.26 158.56
C GLN A 369 -78.64 -189.29 158.31
N ASN A 370 -77.87 -189.18 159.40
CA ASN A 370 -76.63 -189.97 159.61
C ASN A 370 -75.42 -189.55 158.73
N ALA A 371 -74.22 -189.43 159.32
CA ALA A 371 -73.24 -190.50 159.57
C ALA A 371 -72.52 -190.96 158.29
#